data_AF-A0A3D1R6F0-F1
#
_entry.id   AF-A0A3D1R6F0-F1
#
_cell.length_a   1.000
_cell.length_b   1.000
_cell.length_c   1.000
_cell.angle_alpha   90.00
_cell.angle_beta   90.00
_cell.angle_gamma   90.00
#
_symmetry.space_group_name_H-M   'P 1'
#
loop_
_entity.id
_entity.type
_entity.pdbx_description
1 polymer ?
#
loop_
_entity_poly.entity_id
_entity_poly.type
_entity_poly.pdbx_seq_one_letter_code
_entity_poly.pdbx_strand_id
1 'polypeptide(L)'
;PILCEALNKQERDWQALRNRSVAGPACGEAASFRSYFLSSAEYLLRKNDDAMAALARIKEGEGIDDLVVDLDDIGALASTPEYAAKLALDSKLPQDIPGHAKALAEKMIKAKDNSESLEAIAMRNQLFWLLDEVVEEVRAGANFLLRDEPRLLAEISSRYEARRKRLARAKAKKAQSEPTPS
;
A
#
# COMPACT_ATOMS: atom_id res chain seq x y z
N PRO A 1 3.16 14.47 25.29
CA PRO A 1 2.16 15.37 24.66
C PRO A 1 2.66 15.97 23.34
N ILE A 2 3.78 16.70 23.36
CA ILE A 2 4.29 17.45 22.19
C ILE A 2 4.63 16.55 20.99
N LEU A 3 5.32 15.42 21.20
CA LEU A 3 5.65 14.48 20.12
C LEU A 3 4.42 13.80 19.52
N CYS A 4 3.42 13.48 20.34
CA CYS A 4 2.16 12.90 19.87
C CYS A 4 1.37 13.90 19.01
N GLU A 5 1.32 15.17 19.45
CA GLU A 5 0.68 16.26 18.68
C GLU A 5 1.42 16.53 17.37
N ALA A 6 2.75 16.56 17.40
CA ALA A 6 3.58 16.72 16.21
C ALA A 6 3.37 15.57 15.21
N LEU A 7 3.37 14.32 15.69
CA LEU A 7 3.12 13.15 14.84
C LEU A 7 1.72 13.19 14.23
N ASN A 8 0.70 13.51 15.03
CA ASN A 8 -0.68 13.63 14.53
C ASN A 8 -0.83 14.74 13.48
N LYS A 9 -0.12 15.87 13.65
CA LYS A 9 -0.09 16.94 12.65
C LYS A 9 0.52 16.43 11.34
N GLN A 10 1.69 15.80 11.42
CA GLN A 10 2.37 15.28 10.22
C GLN A 10 1.58 14.16 9.52
N GLU A 11 0.89 13.30 10.27
CA GLU A 11 -0.03 12.31 9.71
C GLU A 11 -1.17 12.99 8.91
N ARG A 12 -1.77 14.05 9.45
CA ARG A 12 -2.82 14.81 8.74
C ARG A 12 -2.30 15.50 7.49
N ASP A 13 -1.12 16.13 7.57
CA ASP A 13 -0.50 16.82 6.45
C ASP A 13 -0.17 15.82 5.32
N TRP A 14 0.40 14.65 5.66
CA TRP A 14 0.62 13.55 4.71
C TRP A 14 -0.69 13.02 4.11
N GLN A 15 -1.73 12.80 4.91
CA GLN A 15 -3.04 12.36 4.42
C GLN A 15 -3.68 13.39 3.48
N ALA A 16 -3.57 14.69 3.77
CA ALA A 16 -4.10 15.75 2.92
C ALA A 16 -3.39 15.79 1.55
N LEU A 17 -2.06 15.66 1.54
CA LEU A 17 -1.27 15.57 0.31
C LEU A 17 -1.62 14.33 -0.50
N ARG A 18 -1.76 13.17 0.17
CA ARG A 18 -2.21 11.93 -0.47
C ARG A 18 -3.60 12.10 -1.08
N ASN A 19 -4.57 12.62 -0.34
CA ASN A 19 -5.94 12.83 -0.85
C ASN A 19 -6.00 13.82 -2.02
N ARG A 20 -5.15 14.86 -2.02
CA ARG A 20 -5.03 15.78 -3.15
C ARG A 20 -4.57 15.07 -4.42
N SER A 21 -3.62 14.14 -4.32
CA SER A 21 -3.18 13.34 -5.47
C SER A 21 -4.31 12.47 -6.05
N VAL A 22 -5.21 11.96 -5.20
CA VAL A 22 -6.37 11.13 -5.60
C VAL A 22 -7.41 11.94 -6.37
N ALA A 23 -7.56 13.23 -6.04
CA ALA A 23 -8.50 14.13 -6.71
C ALA A 23 -7.92 14.81 -7.97
N GLY A 24 -6.68 14.48 -8.36
CA GLY A 24 -6.00 15.12 -9.47
C GLY A 24 -6.55 14.73 -10.85
N PRO A 25 -6.35 15.58 -11.89
CA PRO A 25 -6.80 15.29 -13.25
C PRO A 25 -6.19 14.00 -13.84
N ALA A 26 -4.94 13.67 -13.46
CA ALA A 26 -4.30 12.42 -13.86
C ALA A 26 -5.05 11.17 -13.34
N CYS A 27 -5.59 11.23 -12.11
CA CYS A 27 -6.39 10.14 -11.55
C CYS A 27 -7.73 10.00 -12.29
N GLY A 28 -8.35 11.12 -12.67
CA GLY A 28 -9.55 11.12 -13.50
C GLY A 28 -9.33 10.52 -14.89
N GLU A 29 -8.23 10.89 -15.55
CA GLU A 29 -7.82 10.34 -16.86
C GLU A 29 -7.59 8.83 -16.76
N ALA A 30 -6.78 8.38 -15.79
CA ALA A 30 -6.47 6.98 -15.56
C ALA A 30 -7.71 6.13 -15.21
N ALA A 31 -8.58 6.62 -14.32
CA ALA A 31 -9.79 5.91 -13.93
C ALA A 31 -10.79 5.81 -15.10
N SER A 32 -10.90 6.87 -15.91
CA SER A 32 -11.75 6.86 -17.12
C SER A 32 -11.22 5.87 -18.15
N PHE A 33 -9.91 5.85 -18.38
CA PHE A 33 -9.27 4.88 -19.27
C PHE A 33 -9.47 3.44 -18.77
N ARG A 34 -9.22 3.15 -17.48
CA ARG A 34 -9.49 1.84 -16.87
C ARG A 34 -10.94 1.41 -17.09
N SER A 35 -11.90 2.26 -16.74
CA SER A 35 -13.33 1.96 -16.87
C SER A 35 -13.75 1.66 -18.31
N TYR A 36 -13.28 2.48 -19.25
CA TYR A 36 -13.56 2.29 -20.67
C TYR A 36 -12.90 1.02 -21.22
N PHE A 37 -11.62 0.79 -20.89
CA PHE A 37 -10.89 -0.40 -21.29
C PHE A 37 -11.59 -1.68 -20.79
N LEU A 38 -11.93 -1.74 -19.50
CA LEU A 38 -12.62 -2.89 -18.91
C LEU A 38 -13.94 -3.15 -19.63
N SER A 39 -14.75 -2.13 -19.86
CA SER A 39 -16.04 -2.28 -20.56
C SER A 39 -15.87 -2.82 -21.99
N SER A 40 -14.88 -2.30 -22.72
CA SER A 40 -14.59 -2.73 -24.09
C SER A 40 -14.02 -4.16 -24.12
N ALA A 41 -13.06 -4.45 -23.25
CA ALA A 41 -12.43 -5.75 -23.12
C ALA A 41 -13.44 -6.83 -22.67
N GLU A 42 -14.31 -6.54 -21.71
CA GLU A 42 -15.39 -7.44 -21.29
C GLU A 42 -16.27 -7.84 -22.47
N TYR A 43 -16.63 -6.90 -23.35
CA TYR A 43 -17.44 -7.20 -24.53
C TYR A 43 -16.66 -7.98 -25.60
N LEU A 44 -15.45 -7.55 -25.93
CA LEU A 44 -14.63 -8.10 -27.03
C LEU A 44 -14.03 -9.46 -26.68
N LEU A 45 -13.69 -9.67 -25.41
CA LEU A 45 -13.06 -10.89 -24.90
C LEU A 45 -14.06 -11.82 -24.19
N ARG A 46 -15.37 -11.53 -24.22
CA ARG A 46 -16.45 -12.28 -23.52
C ARG A 46 -16.50 -13.80 -23.72
N LYS A 47 -15.80 -14.34 -24.73
CA LYS A 47 -15.73 -15.77 -25.05
C LYS A 47 -14.45 -16.45 -24.55
N ASN A 48 -13.56 -15.70 -23.90
CA ASN A 48 -12.30 -16.21 -23.37
C ASN A 48 -12.35 -16.11 -21.83
N ASP A 49 -12.50 -17.25 -21.17
CA ASP A 49 -12.70 -17.30 -19.71
C ASP A 49 -11.47 -16.80 -18.94
N ASP A 50 -10.26 -17.07 -19.44
CA ASP A 50 -9.01 -16.60 -18.82
C ASP A 50 -8.90 -15.07 -18.87
N ALA A 51 -9.27 -14.46 -20.00
CA ALA A 51 -9.32 -13.01 -20.13
C ALA A 51 -10.36 -12.40 -19.20
N MET A 52 -11.54 -13.02 -19.07
CA MET A 52 -12.57 -12.55 -18.13
C MET A 52 -12.12 -12.66 -16.68
N ALA A 53 -11.41 -13.73 -16.31
CA ALA A 53 -10.83 -13.88 -14.97
C ALA A 53 -9.73 -12.84 -14.69
N ALA A 54 -8.93 -12.48 -15.70
CA ALA A 54 -7.96 -11.39 -15.59
C ALA A 54 -8.66 -10.03 -15.39
N LEU A 55 -9.66 -9.72 -16.21
CA LEU A 55 -10.43 -8.46 -16.09
C LEU A 55 -11.15 -8.34 -14.74
N ALA A 56 -11.65 -9.45 -14.19
CA ALA A 56 -12.28 -9.46 -12.87
C ALA A 56 -11.28 -9.05 -11.77
N ARG A 57 -10.04 -9.56 -11.82
CA ARG A 57 -8.97 -9.19 -10.87
C ARG A 57 -8.57 -7.73 -10.98
N ILE A 58 -8.47 -7.19 -12.19
CA ILE A 58 -8.16 -5.77 -12.44
C ILE A 58 -9.26 -4.83 -11.87
N LYS A 59 -10.46 -5.34 -11.63
CA LYS A 59 -11.56 -4.54 -11.06
C LYS A 59 -11.56 -4.53 -9.53
N GLU A 60 -10.80 -5.42 -8.90
CA GLU A 60 -10.76 -5.58 -7.45
C GLU A 60 -9.78 -4.59 -6.82
N GLY A 61 -10.28 -3.45 -6.35
CA GLY A 61 -9.46 -2.48 -5.64
C GLY A 61 -10.01 -1.06 -5.70
N GLU A 62 -9.63 -0.26 -4.72
CA GLU A 62 -9.97 1.15 -4.65
C GLU A 62 -8.76 1.97 -4.16
N GLY A 63 -8.30 2.88 -5.02
CA GLY A 63 -7.23 3.80 -4.68
C GLY A 63 -6.26 4.02 -5.83
N ILE A 64 -5.30 4.92 -5.61
CA ILE A 64 -4.25 5.19 -6.60
C ILE A 64 -3.33 3.98 -6.78
N ASP A 65 -2.98 3.31 -5.68
CA ASP A 65 -2.04 2.19 -5.71
C ASP A 65 -2.63 1.03 -6.53
N ASP A 66 -3.89 0.70 -6.27
CA ASP A 66 -4.64 -0.29 -7.06
C ASP A 66 -4.78 0.17 -8.51
N LEU A 67 -5.13 1.44 -8.76
CA LEU A 67 -5.24 1.97 -10.13
C LEU A 67 -3.91 1.90 -10.91
N VAL A 68 -2.76 2.08 -10.26
CA VAL A 68 -1.45 1.92 -10.91
C VAL A 68 -1.22 0.46 -11.29
N VAL A 69 -1.51 -0.48 -10.39
CA VAL A 69 -1.40 -1.91 -10.66
C VAL A 69 -2.37 -2.32 -11.78
N ASP A 70 -3.61 -1.83 -11.75
CA ASP A 70 -4.61 -2.08 -12.78
C ASP A 70 -4.11 -1.64 -14.17
N LEU A 71 -3.45 -0.50 -14.26
CA LEU A 71 -2.89 0.00 -15.53
C LEU A 71 -1.76 -0.89 -16.04
N ASP A 72 -0.88 -1.37 -15.16
CA ASP A 72 0.17 -2.31 -15.53
C ASP A 72 -0.42 -3.65 -16.00
N ASP A 73 -1.44 -4.16 -15.30
CA ASP A 73 -2.15 -5.39 -15.67
C ASP A 73 -2.91 -5.25 -16.99
N ILE A 74 -3.53 -4.08 -17.25
CA ILE A 74 -4.13 -3.74 -18.55
C ILE A 74 -3.07 -3.79 -19.65
N GLY A 75 -1.89 -3.20 -19.41
CA GLY A 75 -0.79 -3.21 -20.36
C GLY A 75 -0.29 -4.63 -20.65
N ALA A 76 -0.17 -5.47 -19.63
CA ALA A 76 0.21 -6.87 -19.76
C ALA A 76 -0.83 -7.68 -20.54
N LEU A 77 -2.13 -7.49 -20.23
CA LEU A 77 -3.23 -8.16 -20.92
C LEU A 77 -3.27 -7.75 -22.41
N ALA A 78 -3.18 -6.45 -22.69
CA ALA A 78 -3.21 -5.92 -24.05
C ALA A 78 -1.95 -6.25 -24.87
N SER A 79 -0.85 -6.65 -24.22
CA SER A 79 0.37 -7.13 -24.90
C SER A 79 0.25 -8.57 -25.40
N THR A 80 -0.76 -9.31 -24.94
CA THR A 80 -0.98 -10.70 -25.38
C THR A 80 -1.52 -10.70 -26.82
N PRO A 81 -0.85 -11.34 -27.80
CA PRO A 81 -1.22 -11.23 -29.21
C PRO A 81 -2.66 -11.63 -29.54
N GLU A 82 -3.19 -12.65 -28.85
CA GLU A 82 -4.57 -13.10 -29.03
C GLU A 82 -5.60 -12.02 -28.64
N TYR A 83 -5.30 -11.26 -27.58
CA TYR A 83 -6.19 -10.22 -27.05
C TYR A 83 -6.00 -8.91 -27.82
N ALA A 84 -4.77 -8.56 -28.15
CA ALA A 84 -4.42 -7.37 -28.91
C ALA A 84 -5.22 -7.25 -30.21
N ALA A 85 -5.32 -8.33 -30.99
CA ALA A 85 -6.07 -8.34 -32.25
C ALA A 85 -7.56 -8.08 -32.06
N LYS A 86 -8.17 -8.56 -30.96
CA LYS A 86 -9.58 -8.33 -30.63
C LYS A 86 -9.80 -6.91 -30.10
N LEU A 87 -8.91 -6.43 -29.23
CA LEU A 87 -8.97 -5.09 -28.66
C LEU A 87 -8.80 -3.99 -29.71
N ALA A 88 -8.00 -4.24 -30.76
CA ALA A 88 -7.82 -3.34 -31.89
C ALA A 88 -9.11 -3.09 -32.71
N LEU A 89 -10.19 -3.86 -32.49
CA LEU A 89 -11.48 -3.63 -33.13
C LEU A 89 -12.22 -2.40 -32.57
N ASP A 90 -11.89 -1.94 -31.36
CA ASP A 90 -12.46 -0.73 -30.78
C ASP A 90 -11.62 0.48 -31.16
N SER A 91 -12.16 1.32 -32.05
CA SER A 91 -11.50 2.54 -32.54
C SER A 91 -11.35 3.64 -31.50
N LYS A 92 -12.03 3.55 -30.35
CA LYS A 92 -11.87 4.50 -29.24
C LYS A 92 -10.74 4.12 -28.29
N LEU A 93 -10.26 2.87 -28.33
CA LEU A 93 -9.06 2.49 -27.60
C LEU A 93 -7.81 3.07 -28.29
N PRO A 94 -6.78 3.48 -27.52
CA PRO A 94 -5.49 3.86 -28.09
C PRO A 94 -4.92 2.73 -28.95
N GLN A 95 -4.23 3.08 -30.05
CA GLN A 95 -3.58 2.07 -30.88
C GLN A 95 -2.50 1.29 -30.13
N ASP A 96 -1.73 1.99 -29.28
CA ASP A 96 -0.75 1.40 -28.37
C ASP A 96 -1.31 1.39 -26.94
N ILE A 97 -2.19 0.42 -26.66
CA ILE A 97 -2.78 0.24 -25.33
C ILE A 97 -1.71 0.03 -24.25
N PRO A 98 -0.70 -0.87 -24.44
CA PRO A 98 0.33 -1.08 -23.42
C PRO A 98 1.16 0.18 -23.14
N GLY A 99 1.59 0.90 -24.18
CA GLY A 99 2.33 2.15 -24.00
C GLY A 99 1.51 3.24 -23.33
N HIS A 100 0.21 3.34 -23.67
CA HIS A 100 -0.69 4.31 -23.04
C HIS A 100 -0.94 4.02 -21.57
N ALA A 101 -1.19 2.74 -21.23
CA ALA A 101 -1.40 2.32 -19.85
C ALA A 101 -0.17 2.57 -18.98
N LYS A 102 1.03 2.22 -19.48
CA LYS A 102 2.30 2.50 -18.82
C LYS A 102 2.53 4.00 -18.61
N ALA A 103 2.26 4.82 -19.63
CA ALA A 103 2.42 6.27 -19.51
C ALA A 103 1.49 6.87 -18.45
N LEU A 104 0.26 6.36 -18.34
CA LEU A 104 -0.67 6.75 -17.27
C LEU A 104 -0.17 6.28 -15.90
N ALA A 105 0.33 5.05 -15.77
CA ALA A 105 0.87 4.53 -14.52
C ALA A 105 2.06 5.39 -14.04
N GLU A 106 3.00 5.74 -14.94
CA GLU A 106 4.12 6.62 -14.63
C GLU A 106 3.67 8.04 -14.21
N LYS A 107 2.65 8.60 -14.88
CA LYS A 107 2.06 9.89 -14.47
C LYS A 107 1.45 9.79 -13.06
N MET A 108 0.77 8.69 -12.75
CA MET A 108 0.15 8.46 -11.44
C MET A 108 1.20 8.33 -10.33
N ILE A 109 2.27 7.57 -10.56
CA ILE A 109 3.39 7.45 -9.62
C ILE A 109 4.00 8.83 -9.34
N LYS A 110 4.26 9.62 -10.38
CA LYS A 110 4.80 10.99 -10.23
C LYS A 110 3.85 11.93 -9.48
N ALA A 111 2.54 11.79 -9.69
CA ALA A 111 1.55 12.61 -9.00
C ALA A 111 1.46 12.26 -7.50
N LYS A 112 1.57 10.96 -7.18
CA LYS A 112 1.59 10.44 -5.81
C LYS A 112 2.88 10.80 -5.08
N ASP A 113 4.03 10.46 -5.66
CA ASP A 113 5.36 10.61 -5.06
C ASP A 113 5.97 11.99 -5.38
N ASN A 114 5.17 13.04 -5.22
CA ASN A 114 5.69 14.40 -5.32
C ASN A 114 6.60 14.72 -4.13
N SER A 115 7.51 15.68 -4.30
CA SER A 115 8.53 16.02 -3.29
C SER A 115 7.91 16.38 -1.94
N GLU A 116 6.79 17.12 -1.93
CA GLU A 116 6.07 17.47 -0.69
C GLU A 116 5.54 16.23 0.04
N SER A 117 5.00 15.25 -0.69
CA SER A 117 4.48 14.00 -0.11
C SER A 117 5.60 13.13 0.46
N LEU A 118 6.73 13.04 -0.27
CA LEU A 118 7.92 12.31 0.17
C LEU A 118 8.57 12.94 1.41
N GLU A 119 8.61 14.27 1.49
CA GLU A 119 9.08 14.99 2.67
C GLU A 119 8.12 14.79 3.86
N ALA A 120 6.81 14.87 3.64
CA ALA A 120 5.82 14.66 4.68
C ALA A 120 5.88 13.25 5.28
N ILE A 121 6.01 12.20 4.45
CA ILE A 121 6.14 10.82 4.95
C ILE A 121 7.47 10.62 5.67
N ALA A 122 8.56 11.25 5.21
CA ALA A 122 9.86 11.19 5.88
C ALA A 122 9.81 11.83 7.27
N MET A 123 9.25 13.04 7.40
CA MET A 123 9.08 13.72 8.68
C MET A 123 8.18 12.94 9.64
N ARG A 124 7.07 12.40 9.13
CA ARG A 124 6.18 11.54 9.90
C ARG A 124 6.90 10.32 10.46
N ASN A 125 7.67 9.62 9.61
CA ASN A 125 8.42 8.44 10.03
C ASN A 125 9.50 8.80 11.06
N GLN A 126 10.19 9.94 10.89
CA GLN A 126 11.17 10.42 11.87
C GLN A 126 10.52 10.71 13.24
N LEU A 127 9.37 11.38 13.27
CA LEU A 127 8.64 11.64 14.52
C LEU A 127 8.13 10.36 15.17
N PHE A 128 7.70 9.38 14.36
CA PHE A 128 7.31 8.08 14.87
C PHE A 128 8.47 7.41 15.62
N TRP A 129 9.66 7.36 15.01
CA TRP A 129 10.83 6.74 15.64
C TRP A 129 11.27 7.46 16.91
N LEU A 130 11.25 8.80 16.91
CA LEU A 130 11.57 9.58 18.12
C LEU A 130 10.54 9.34 19.24
N LEU A 131 9.26 9.25 18.90
CA LEU A 131 8.22 8.93 19.88
C LEU A 131 8.38 7.50 20.42
N ASP A 132 8.68 6.54 19.55
CA ASP A 132 8.92 5.14 19.93
C ASP A 132 10.10 5.03 20.91
N GLU A 133 11.22 5.71 20.61
CA GLU A 133 12.40 5.75 21.49
C GLU A 133 12.06 6.32 22.87
N VAL A 134 11.37 7.47 22.94
CA VAL A 134 10.97 8.07 24.22
C VAL A 134 10.02 7.16 24.99
N VAL A 135 9.09 6.50 24.30
CA VAL A 135 8.16 5.56 24.94
C VAL A 135 8.89 4.33 25.48
N GLU A 136 9.87 3.78 24.74
CA GLU A 136 10.70 2.68 25.20
C GLU A 136 11.54 3.08 26.42
N GLU A 137 12.12 4.29 26.43
CA GLU A 137 12.89 4.78 27.59
C GLU A 137 12.01 4.95 28.83
N VAL A 138 10.82 5.54 28.69
CA VAL A 138 9.84 5.65 29.79
C VAL A 138 9.45 4.27 30.31
N ARG A 139 9.27 3.28 29.42
CA ARG A 139 8.98 1.90 29.82
C ARG A 139 10.17 1.26 30.53
N ALA A 140 11.40 1.49 30.07
CA ALA A 140 12.60 0.98 30.73
C ALA A 140 12.72 1.55 32.15
N GLY A 141 12.53 2.86 32.31
CA GLY A 141 12.48 3.52 33.61
C GLY A 141 11.37 2.98 34.52
N ALA A 142 10.15 2.79 33.99
CA ALA A 142 9.06 2.18 34.74
C ALA A 142 9.37 0.74 35.18
N ASN A 143 9.94 -0.09 34.30
CA ASN A 143 10.37 -1.45 34.63
C ASN A 143 11.44 -1.47 35.72
N PHE A 144 12.35 -0.50 35.73
CA PHE A 144 13.39 -0.39 36.74
C PHE A 144 12.82 0.04 38.09
N LEU A 145 12.00 1.10 38.11
CA LEU A 145 11.43 1.67 39.34
C LEU A 145 10.39 0.76 39.99
N LEU A 146 9.52 0.14 39.19
CA LEU A 146 8.40 -0.68 39.66
C LEU A 146 8.71 -2.19 39.59
N ARG A 147 9.99 -2.57 39.56
CA ARG A 147 10.43 -3.97 39.43
C ARG A 147 9.85 -4.91 40.48
N ASP A 148 9.59 -4.38 41.67
CA ASP A 148 9.06 -5.11 42.82
C ASP A 148 7.51 -5.03 42.90
N GLU A 149 6.88 -4.27 41.99
CA GLU A 149 5.43 -4.04 41.93
C GLU A 149 4.82 -4.54 40.60
N PRO A 150 4.77 -5.87 40.39
CA PRO A 150 4.36 -6.47 39.11
C PRO A 150 2.92 -6.14 38.71
N ARG A 151 2.05 -5.80 39.67
CA ARG A 151 0.67 -5.36 39.39
C ARG A 151 0.64 -4.01 38.67
N LEU A 152 1.43 -3.03 39.12
CA LEU A 152 1.51 -1.71 38.49
C LEU A 152 2.21 -1.78 37.12
N LEU A 153 3.22 -2.63 36.98
CA LEU A 153 3.85 -2.89 35.68
C LEU A 153 2.87 -3.46 34.65
N ALA A 154 1.95 -4.33 35.07
CA ALA A 154 0.94 -4.88 34.18
C ALA A 154 0.01 -3.80 33.62
N GLU A 155 -0.32 -2.76 34.40
CA GLU A 155 -1.18 -1.64 33.96
C GLU A 155 -0.49 -0.73 32.94
N ILE A 156 0.81 -0.50 33.11
CA ILE A 156 1.61 0.35 32.20
C ILE A 156 2.05 -0.43 30.95
N SER A 157 2.10 -1.76 31.04
CA SER A 157 2.52 -2.61 29.92
C SER A 157 1.50 -2.61 28.78
N SER A 158 1.95 -2.25 27.58
CA SER A 158 1.09 -2.34 26.38
C SER A 158 0.73 -3.79 26.10
N ARG A 159 -0.58 -4.07 25.92
CA ARG A 159 -1.08 -5.39 25.48
C ARG A 159 -0.42 -5.86 24.18
N TYR A 160 -0.08 -4.91 23.30
CA TYR A 160 0.63 -5.19 22.05
C TYR A 160 2.05 -5.72 22.32
N GLU A 161 2.79 -5.10 23.24
CA GLU A 161 4.14 -5.53 23.61
C GLU A 161 4.16 -6.90 24.31
N ALA A 162 3.19 -7.14 25.21
CA ALA A 162 3.03 -8.44 25.84
C ALA A 162 2.80 -9.55 24.79
N ARG A 163 1.96 -9.26 23.78
CA ARG A 163 1.73 -10.16 22.64
C ARG A 163 2.98 -10.34 21.79
N ARG A 164 3.70 -9.26 21.47
CA ARG A 164 4.95 -9.28 20.67
C ARG A 164 6.03 -10.13 21.36
N LYS A 165 6.29 -9.90 22.65
CA LYS A 165 7.24 -10.69 23.45
C LYS A 165 6.84 -12.15 23.55
N ARG A 166 5.54 -12.46 23.68
CA ARG A 166 5.05 -13.85 23.67
C ARG A 166 5.31 -14.55 22.34
N LEU A 167 5.06 -13.87 21.22
CA LEU A 167 5.35 -14.40 19.88
C LEU A 167 6.86 -14.60 19.65
N ALA A 168 7.69 -13.64 20.06
CA ALA A 168 9.14 -13.74 19.96
C ALA A 168 9.68 -14.93 20.79
N ARG A 169 9.19 -15.11 22.03
CA ARG A 169 9.53 -16.26 22.88
C ARG A 169 9.08 -17.59 22.27
N ALA A 170 7.88 -17.65 21.69
CA ALA A 170 7.40 -18.84 21.01
C ALA A 170 8.26 -19.19 19.78
N LYS A 171 8.67 -18.18 18.99
CA LYS A 171 9.57 -18.36 17.84
C LYS A 171 10.96 -18.84 18.27
N ALA A 172 11.53 -18.25 19.32
CA ALA A 172 12.81 -18.68 19.88
C ALA A 172 12.77 -20.11 20.43
N LYS A 173 11.68 -20.48 21.11
CA LYS A 173 11.49 -21.84 21.63
C LYS A 173 11.34 -22.88 20.51
N LYS A 174 10.68 -22.52 19.40
CA LYS A 174 10.55 -23.38 18.21
C LYS A 174 11.90 -23.59 17.51
N ALA A 175 12.70 -22.54 17.37
CA ALA A 175 14.05 -22.62 16.79
C ALA A 175 15.02 -23.46 17.63
N GLN A 176 14.82 -23.54 18.96
CA GLN A 176 15.61 -24.41 19.84
C GLN A 176 15.14 -25.88 19.83
N SER A 177 13.93 -26.17 19.34
CA SER A 177 13.37 -27.52 19.27
C SER A 177 13.54 -28.21 17.91
N GLU A 178 14.10 -27.52 16.91
CA GLU A 178 14.44 -28.12 15.62
C GLU A 178 15.81 -28.82 15.74
N PRO A 179 15.89 -30.16 15.60
CA PRO A 179 17.15 -30.88 15.68
C PRO A 179 18.02 -30.53 14.48
N THR A 180 19.29 -30.21 14.74
CA THR A 180 20.30 -29.95 13.72
C THR A 180 20.38 -31.16 12.77
N PRO A 181 20.17 -31.01 11.46
CA PRO A 181 20.32 -32.12 10.52
C PRO A 181 21.79 -32.57 10.54
N SER A 182 22.00 -33.85 10.86
CA SER A 182 23.30 -34.53 10.84
C SER A 182 23.80 -34.79 9.43
#